data_AF-S7RCX8-F1
#
_entry.id   AF-S7RCX8-F1
#
_cell.length_a   1.000
_cell.length_b   1.000
_cell.length_c   1.000
_cell.angle_alpha   90.00
_cell.angle_beta   90.00
_cell.angle_gamma   90.00
#
_symmetry.space_group_name_H-M   'P 1'
#
loop_
_entity.id
_entity.type
_entity.pdbx_description
1 polymer ?
#
loop_
_entity_poly.entity_id
_entity_poly.type
_entity_poly.pdbx_seq_one_letter_code
_entity_poly.pdbx_strand_id
1 'polypeptide(L)'
;MFDPAQNLPQRLQERIDAWEHSPPKHQHQVYGPLNAYLSLKFGPEQFLVKPQALLRKETAEGLIGLEDLAEGDGEGEGGDERGVTEEEDSEEVGDVSFESVDSHGVAVTKEKRYPDFNIDQYWGADTDENPHADIVRVVIEVGSSERDRWAVTRQLTEYVDWVGTRAHEKLLAVGLAGNKVIMYSINDDRISTRGRYGRWMSLFDPRALFVEELNRIRQMSMNADGN
;
A
#
# COMPACT_ATOMS: atom_id res chain seq x y z
N MET A 1 11.90 2.41 19.58
CA MET A 1 12.87 2.04 18.53
C MET A 1 12.18 1.14 17.52
N PHE A 2 12.27 1.48 16.25
CA PHE A 2 11.48 0.94 15.16
C PHE A 2 11.82 -0.51 14.79
N ASP A 3 13.06 -0.81 14.38
CA ASP A 3 13.50 -2.15 13.98
C ASP A 3 14.93 -2.46 14.48
N PRO A 4 15.08 -2.82 15.78
CA PRO A 4 16.39 -3.15 16.36
C PRO A 4 17.18 -4.20 15.59
N ALA A 5 16.48 -5.19 15.04
CA ALA A 5 17.09 -6.40 14.51
C ALA A 5 17.79 -6.17 13.16
N GLN A 6 17.43 -5.10 12.45
CA GLN A 6 17.94 -4.81 11.11
C GLN A 6 19.31 -4.10 11.11
N ASN A 7 19.82 -3.66 12.28
CA ASN A 7 21.10 -2.93 12.41
C ASN A 7 21.22 -1.77 11.41
N LEU A 8 20.20 -0.91 11.34
CA LEU A 8 20.17 0.20 10.39
C LEU A 8 21.32 1.20 10.65
N PRO A 9 21.80 1.90 9.61
CA PRO A 9 22.70 3.04 9.80
C PRO A 9 22.11 4.01 10.83
N GLN A 10 22.91 4.44 11.81
CA GLN A 10 22.43 5.19 12.97
C GLN A 10 21.56 6.39 12.59
N ARG A 11 21.98 7.20 11.61
CA ARG A 11 21.21 8.36 11.13
C ARG A 11 19.84 7.99 10.54
N LEU A 12 19.73 6.83 9.90
CA LEU A 12 18.47 6.33 9.37
C LEU A 12 17.56 5.87 10.51
N GLN A 13 18.11 5.10 11.46
CA GLN A 13 17.38 4.64 12.65
C GLN A 13 16.83 5.82 13.45
N GLU A 14 17.67 6.79 13.81
CA GLU A 14 17.28 8.00 14.55
C GLU A 14 16.20 8.80 13.81
N ARG A 15 16.31 8.90 12.47
CA ARG A 15 15.34 9.63 11.65
C ARG A 15 13.98 8.95 11.64
N ILE A 16 13.92 7.62 11.53
CA ILE A 16 12.66 6.88 11.58
C ILE A 16 12.11 6.93 13.02
N ASP A 17 12.92 6.68 14.04
CA ASP A 17 12.50 6.74 15.45
C ASP A 17 11.92 8.10 15.84
N ALA A 18 12.43 9.20 15.28
CA ALA A 18 11.88 10.53 15.50
C ALA A 18 10.40 10.65 15.07
N TRP A 19 9.91 9.81 14.15
CA TRP A 19 8.50 9.81 13.72
C TRP A 19 7.54 9.37 14.84
N GLU A 20 8.02 8.71 15.89
CA GLU A 20 7.20 8.37 17.06
C GLU A 20 6.66 9.63 17.75
N HIS A 21 7.49 10.66 17.85
CA HIS A 21 7.17 11.93 18.53
C HIS A 21 6.93 13.10 17.56
N SER A 22 7.49 13.03 16.36
CA SER A 22 7.36 14.04 15.32
C SER A 22 7.04 13.38 13.98
N PRO A 23 5.78 12.96 13.77
CA PRO A 23 5.37 12.31 12.53
C PRO A 23 5.70 13.16 11.30
N PRO A 24 6.07 12.52 10.18
CA PRO A 24 6.30 13.23 8.93
C PRO A 24 5.03 13.96 8.50
N LYS A 25 5.19 15.21 8.06
CA LYS A 25 4.07 16.09 7.66
C LYS A 25 3.68 15.97 6.20
N HIS A 26 4.57 15.40 5.39
CA HIS A 26 4.44 15.26 3.96
C HIS A 26 5.00 13.92 3.51
N GLN A 27 4.42 13.33 2.47
CA GLN A 27 4.87 12.05 1.93
C GLN A 27 6.37 12.07 1.58
N HIS A 28 6.88 13.16 0.98
CA HIS A 28 8.30 13.29 0.61
C HIS A 28 9.29 13.10 1.78
N GLN A 29 8.88 13.34 3.03
CA GLN A 29 9.71 13.11 4.21
C GLN A 29 9.84 11.61 4.55
N VAL A 30 8.85 10.81 4.12
CA VAL A 30 8.75 9.35 4.31
C VAL A 30 9.54 8.61 3.25
N TYR A 31 9.43 8.99 1.96
CA TYR A 31 9.98 8.20 0.84
C TYR A 31 11.46 7.87 0.99
N GLY A 32 12.31 8.88 1.25
CA GLY A 32 13.76 8.65 1.34
C GLY A 32 14.13 7.64 2.44
N PRO A 33 13.74 7.88 3.70
CA PRO A 33 13.98 6.93 4.79
C PRO A 33 13.34 5.57 4.57
N LEU A 34 12.10 5.52 4.08
CA LEU A 34 11.39 4.26 3.86
C LEU A 34 12.06 3.44 2.75
N ASN A 35 12.41 4.06 1.63
CA ASN A 35 13.13 3.39 0.53
C ASN A 35 14.46 2.80 1.02
N ALA A 36 15.23 3.57 1.79
CA ALA A 36 16.49 3.11 2.36
C ALA A 36 16.29 1.93 3.32
N TYR A 37 15.28 2.01 4.19
CA TYR A 37 14.93 0.93 5.11
C TYR A 37 14.52 -0.34 4.35
N LEU A 38 13.58 -0.23 3.40
CA LEU A 38 13.09 -1.37 2.63
C LEU A 38 14.19 -2.02 1.81
N SER A 39 15.07 -1.24 1.18
CA SER A 39 16.21 -1.76 0.41
C SER A 39 17.22 -2.52 1.29
N LEU A 40 17.41 -2.11 2.54
CA LEU A 40 18.23 -2.84 3.50
C LEU A 40 17.51 -4.10 4.01
N LYS A 41 16.20 -3.99 4.22
CA LYS A 41 15.34 -5.05 4.77
C LYS A 41 15.20 -6.21 3.79
N PHE A 42 14.97 -5.89 2.52
CA PHE A 42 14.78 -6.80 1.40
C PHE A 42 16.01 -6.73 0.50
N GLY A 43 16.97 -7.59 0.80
CA GLY A 43 18.26 -7.60 0.11
C GLY A 43 18.15 -7.96 -1.37
N PRO A 44 19.08 -7.46 -2.21
CA PRO A 44 19.03 -7.57 -3.67
C PRO A 44 19.30 -8.98 -4.20
N GLU A 45 19.58 -9.95 -3.33
CA GLU A 45 19.77 -11.36 -3.69
C GLU A 45 18.45 -12.08 -3.96
N GLN A 46 17.35 -11.61 -3.35
CA GLN A 46 16.04 -12.29 -3.38
C GLN A 46 14.90 -11.35 -3.75
N PHE A 47 15.09 -10.05 -3.57
CA PHE A 47 14.03 -9.06 -3.74
C PHE A 47 14.49 -7.85 -4.53
N LEU A 48 13.51 -7.18 -5.13
CA LEU A 48 13.66 -5.89 -5.77
C LEU A 48 12.66 -4.89 -5.17
N VAL A 49 13.19 -3.81 -4.60
CA VAL A 49 12.37 -2.69 -4.10
C VAL A 49 12.22 -1.66 -5.23
N LYS A 50 11.00 -1.49 -5.73
CA LYS A 50 10.67 -0.62 -6.87
C LYS A 50 9.82 0.57 -6.39
N PRO A 51 10.35 1.79 -6.32
CA PRO A 51 9.52 2.97 -6.08
C PRO A 51 8.65 3.26 -7.30
N GLN A 52 7.37 3.57 -7.09
CA GLN A 52 6.43 3.95 -8.15
C GLN A 52 6.36 2.93 -9.30
N ALA A 53 6.26 1.65 -8.96
CA ALA A 53 6.17 0.58 -9.95
C ALA A 53 4.80 0.57 -10.65
N LEU A 54 4.77 0.46 -11.97
CA LEU A 54 3.50 0.31 -12.69
C LEU A 54 2.90 -1.08 -12.41
N LEU A 55 1.74 -1.11 -11.75
CA LEU A 55 0.90 -2.30 -11.72
C LEU A 55 0.18 -2.43 -13.06
N ARG A 56 0.28 -3.61 -13.67
CA ARG A 56 -0.45 -3.98 -14.88
C ARG A 56 -1.63 -4.85 -14.48
N LYS A 57 -2.84 -4.46 -14.92
CA LYS A 57 -4.04 -5.26 -14.69
C LYS A 57 -3.89 -6.59 -15.41
N GLU A 58 -4.18 -7.68 -14.71
CA GLU A 58 -4.40 -8.95 -15.37
C GLU A 58 -5.63 -8.84 -16.27
N THR A 59 -5.53 -9.25 -17.53
CA THR A 59 -6.64 -9.18 -18.49
C THR A 59 -7.78 -10.10 -18.05
N ALA A 60 -8.80 -9.51 -17.41
CA ALA A 60 -10.22 -9.87 -17.23
C ALA A 60 -10.70 -11.34 -17.07
N GLU A 61 -9.89 -12.37 -17.19
CA GLU A 61 -10.34 -13.75 -17.05
C GLU A 61 -10.34 -14.25 -15.58
N GLY A 62 -9.93 -13.42 -14.60
CA GLY A 62 -9.53 -13.92 -13.27
C GLY A 62 -10.11 -13.31 -11.98
N LEU A 63 -10.90 -12.23 -11.97
CA LEU A 63 -11.28 -11.59 -10.69
C LEU A 63 -12.80 -11.59 -10.40
N ILE A 64 -13.19 -12.30 -9.33
CA ILE A 64 -14.51 -12.26 -8.68
C ILE A 64 -14.34 -11.66 -7.27
N GLY A 65 -15.05 -10.55 -7.01
CA GLY A 65 -15.76 -10.29 -5.74
C GLY A 65 -14.95 -9.73 -4.57
N LEU A 66 -14.81 -8.40 -4.51
CA LEU A 66 -14.38 -7.70 -3.28
C LEU A 66 -15.23 -6.49 -2.90
N GLU A 67 -16.40 -6.32 -3.53
CA GLU A 67 -17.26 -5.14 -3.35
C GLU A 67 -17.99 -5.09 -1.98
N ASP A 68 -17.99 -6.18 -1.20
CA ASP A 68 -18.80 -6.32 0.02
C ASP A 68 -18.16 -5.82 1.34
N LEU A 69 -16.97 -5.20 1.33
CA LEU A 69 -16.28 -4.78 2.57
C LEU A 69 -16.33 -3.28 2.86
N ALA A 70 -17.00 -2.48 2.02
CA ALA A 70 -17.02 -1.02 2.15
C ALA A 70 -18.28 -0.43 2.83
N GLU A 71 -19.33 -1.22 3.04
CA GLU A 71 -20.59 -0.72 3.63
C GLU A 71 -20.76 -1.24 5.07
N GLY A 72 -20.21 -0.47 6.02
CA GLY A 72 -20.50 -0.59 7.44
C GLY A 72 -21.42 0.56 7.87
N ASP A 73 -22.72 0.27 7.90
CA ASP A 73 -23.83 1.15 8.24
C ASP A 73 -23.64 1.96 9.53
N GLY A 74 -23.74 3.28 9.39
CA GLY A 74 -24.09 4.20 10.47
C GLY A 74 -25.57 4.52 10.39
N GLU A 75 -26.39 3.85 11.19
CA GLU A 75 -27.79 4.19 11.38
C GLU A 75 -27.91 5.50 12.18
N GLY A 76 -28.46 6.54 11.54
CA GLY A 76 -28.92 7.76 12.16
C GLY A 76 -30.27 8.13 11.58
N GLU A 77 -31.33 7.68 12.25
CA GLU A 77 -32.72 8.07 11.97
C GLU A 77 -32.93 9.56 12.26
N GLY A 78 -33.70 10.22 11.39
CA GLY A 78 -34.54 11.34 11.80
C GLY A 78 -34.67 12.49 10.81
N GLY A 79 -35.78 12.51 10.07
CA GLY A 79 -36.62 13.71 10.05
C GLY A 79 -36.72 14.52 8.76
N ASP A 80 -37.76 14.17 8.01
CA ASP A 80 -38.87 15.07 7.63
C ASP A 80 -38.79 15.96 6.38
N GLU A 81 -39.92 15.97 5.68
CA GLU A 81 -40.17 16.44 4.32
C GLU A 81 -40.42 17.95 4.23
N ARG A 82 -39.97 18.55 3.12
CA ARG A 82 -40.46 19.75 2.37
C ARG A 82 -39.37 20.07 1.33
N GLY A 83 -39.59 20.24 0.03
CA GLY A 83 -40.70 20.90 -0.65
C GLY A 83 -40.20 22.20 -1.29
N VAL A 84 -39.81 22.12 -2.58
CA VAL A 84 -39.68 23.18 -3.60
C VAL A 84 -38.63 24.29 -3.39
N THR A 85 -37.66 24.45 -4.32
CA THR A 85 -37.58 25.51 -5.37
C THR A 85 -36.14 25.71 -5.89
N GLU A 86 -36.07 25.86 -7.22
CA GLU A 86 -35.25 26.80 -8.00
C GLU A 86 -33.77 26.53 -8.29
N GLU A 87 -33.49 26.75 -9.57
CA GLU A 87 -32.23 26.63 -10.29
C GLU A 87 -31.25 27.69 -9.80
N GLU A 88 -30.07 27.25 -9.37
CA GLU A 88 -28.91 28.14 -9.24
C GLU A 88 -27.72 27.53 -9.99
N ASP A 89 -27.19 28.35 -10.91
CA ASP A 89 -25.91 28.20 -11.58
C ASP A 89 -24.83 27.74 -10.58
N SER A 90 -24.45 26.47 -10.68
CA SER A 90 -23.20 26.01 -10.09
C SER A 90 -22.13 26.17 -11.16
N GLU A 91 -21.34 27.23 -10.99
CA GLU A 91 -20.03 27.35 -11.60
C GLU A 91 -19.28 26.03 -11.37
N GLU A 92 -19.01 25.34 -12.47
CA GLU A 92 -18.26 24.10 -12.53
C GLU A 92 -16.86 24.40 -11.95
N VAL A 93 -16.71 24.14 -10.65
CA VAL A 93 -15.41 24.11 -9.98
C VAL A 93 -14.65 23.01 -10.68
N GLY A 94 -13.77 23.41 -11.59
CA GLY A 94 -12.95 22.53 -12.39
C GLY A 94 -12.40 21.42 -11.51
N ASP A 95 -12.85 20.21 -11.81
CA ASP A 95 -12.33 18.97 -11.27
C ASP A 95 -10.82 19.04 -11.42
N VAL A 96 -10.12 19.29 -10.32
CA VAL A 96 -8.66 19.23 -10.27
C VAL A 96 -8.34 17.75 -10.35
N SER A 97 -8.48 17.21 -11.56
CA SER A 97 -8.01 15.88 -11.89
C SER A 97 -6.53 15.88 -11.54
N PHE A 98 -6.17 15.09 -10.53
CA PHE A 98 -4.79 14.81 -10.20
C PHE A 98 -4.21 13.95 -11.32
N GLU A 99 -4.00 14.56 -12.48
CA GLU A 99 -3.31 13.93 -13.61
C GLU A 99 -1.89 13.63 -13.14
N SER A 100 -1.69 12.36 -12.80
CA SER A 100 -0.38 11.83 -12.50
C SER A 100 0.38 11.76 -13.83
N VAL A 101 1.68 12.03 -13.81
CA VAL A 101 2.54 11.95 -15.01
C VAL A 101 3.56 10.86 -14.73
N ASP A 102 3.68 9.89 -15.65
CA ASP A 102 4.64 8.80 -15.48
C ASP A 102 6.09 9.28 -15.69
N SER A 103 7.06 8.42 -15.43
CA SER A 103 8.50 8.73 -15.58
C SER A 103 8.91 9.09 -17.02
N HIS A 104 8.04 8.91 -18.01
CA HIS A 104 8.25 9.27 -19.41
C HIS A 104 7.51 10.55 -19.81
N GLY A 105 6.89 11.26 -18.87
CA GLY A 105 6.18 12.51 -19.14
C GLY A 105 4.80 12.31 -19.77
N VAL A 106 4.26 11.10 -19.73
CA VAL A 106 2.94 10.79 -20.31
C VAL A 106 1.88 10.94 -19.23
N ALA A 107 0.81 11.68 -19.55
CA ALA A 107 -0.38 11.76 -18.70
C ALA A 107 -0.89 10.34 -18.45
N VAL A 108 -0.99 9.99 -17.17
CA VAL A 108 -1.43 8.67 -16.72
C VAL A 108 -2.92 8.57 -17.05
N THR A 109 -3.25 7.79 -18.08
CA THR A 109 -4.65 7.40 -18.34
C THR A 109 -5.20 6.66 -17.11
N LYS A 110 -6.53 6.70 -16.90
CA LYS A 110 -7.21 6.08 -15.75
C LYS A 110 -6.88 4.60 -15.49
N GLU A 111 -6.19 3.94 -16.43
CA GLU A 111 -5.82 2.52 -16.46
C GLU A 111 -4.41 2.21 -15.96
N LYS A 112 -3.69 3.17 -15.38
CA LYS A 112 -2.37 2.89 -14.80
C LYS A 112 -2.41 3.14 -13.29
N ARG A 113 -1.73 2.29 -12.53
CA ARG A 113 -1.69 2.33 -11.07
C ARG A 113 -0.24 2.20 -10.61
N TYR A 114 0.20 3.14 -9.78
CA TYR A 114 1.59 3.28 -9.36
C TYR A 114 1.64 3.37 -7.83
N PRO A 115 1.62 2.23 -7.12
CA PRO A 115 1.93 2.22 -5.68
C PRO A 115 3.26 2.91 -5.41
N ASP A 116 3.34 3.61 -4.29
CA ASP A 116 4.55 4.33 -3.91
C ASP A 116 5.78 3.43 -3.81
N PHE A 117 5.57 2.20 -3.31
CA PHE A 117 6.58 1.15 -3.35
C PHE A 117 5.95 -0.21 -3.65
N ASN A 118 6.64 -0.99 -4.48
CA ASN A 118 6.46 -2.43 -4.56
C ASN A 118 7.74 -3.16 -4.14
N ILE A 119 7.56 -4.34 -3.55
CA ILE A 119 8.64 -5.25 -3.20
C ILE A 119 8.33 -6.58 -3.87
N ASP A 120 9.15 -6.90 -4.85
CA ASP A 120 8.97 -8.06 -5.68
C ASP A 120 10.03 -9.09 -5.33
N GLN A 121 9.64 -10.35 -5.24
CA GLN A 121 10.55 -11.48 -5.08
C GLN A 121 10.97 -11.97 -6.45
N TYR A 122 12.27 -12.19 -6.66
CA TYR A 122 12.75 -12.76 -7.92
C TYR A 122 12.21 -14.18 -8.11
N TRP A 123 11.71 -14.43 -9.31
CA TRP A 123 11.32 -15.77 -9.74
C TRP A 123 12.03 -16.22 -11.03
N GLY A 124 12.81 -15.32 -11.64
CA GLY A 124 13.83 -15.66 -12.64
C GLY A 124 13.49 -15.32 -14.09
N ALA A 125 12.32 -14.74 -14.38
CA ALA A 125 12.02 -14.22 -15.71
C ALA A 125 12.31 -12.72 -15.85
N ASP A 126 12.64 -12.34 -17.08
CA ASP A 126 12.93 -10.96 -17.51
C ASP A 126 11.70 -10.20 -18.01
N THR A 127 10.53 -10.85 -18.08
CA THR A 127 9.28 -10.24 -18.57
C THR A 127 8.08 -10.58 -17.69
N ASP A 128 7.17 -9.62 -17.52
CA ASP A 128 5.92 -9.76 -16.77
C ASP A 128 4.93 -10.75 -17.42
N GLU A 129 5.12 -11.10 -18.70
CA GLU A 129 4.28 -12.05 -19.43
C GLU A 129 4.68 -13.51 -19.19
N ASN A 130 5.81 -13.73 -18.51
CA ASN A 130 6.30 -15.05 -18.20
C ASN A 130 5.61 -15.57 -16.92
N PRO A 131 5.16 -16.84 -16.88
CA PRO A 131 4.70 -17.48 -15.64
C PRO A 131 5.77 -17.50 -14.53
N HIS A 132 7.02 -17.17 -14.87
CA HIS A 132 8.14 -16.99 -13.95
C HIS A 132 8.50 -15.52 -13.65
N ALA A 133 7.59 -14.57 -13.92
CA ALA A 133 7.78 -13.16 -13.58
C ALA A 133 7.99 -12.94 -12.08
N ASP A 134 8.60 -11.81 -11.71
CA ASP A 134 8.76 -11.43 -10.31
C ASP A 134 7.39 -11.38 -9.60
N ILE A 135 7.35 -11.95 -8.40
CA ILE A 135 6.14 -12.07 -7.59
C ILE A 135 6.02 -10.84 -6.68
N VAL A 136 4.92 -10.10 -6.78
CA VAL A 136 4.68 -8.94 -5.93
C VAL A 136 4.31 -9.42 -4.53
N ARG A 137 5.17 -9.17 -3.54
CA ARG A 137 4.96 -9.61 -2.15
C ARG A 137 4.46 -8.51 -1.24
N VAL A 138 4.84 -7.27 -1.52
CA VAL A 138 4.41 -6.09 -0.75
C VAL A 138 4.06 -4.96 -1.70
N VAL A 139 2.91 -4.32 -1.46
CA VAL A 139 2.56 -3.02 -2.04
C VAL A 139 2.41 -2.02 -0.91
N ILE A 140 2.92 -0.81 -1.09
CA ILE A 140 2.89 0.25 -0.07
C ILE A 140 2.38 1.54 -0.69
N GLU A 141 1.44 2.18 0.00
CA GLU A 141 0.92 3.51 -0.32
C GLU A 141 1.14 4.45 0.88
N VAL A 142 1.59 5.67 0.61
CA VAL A 142 1.99 6.67 1.60
C VAL A 142 1.14 7.93 1.43
N GLY A 143 0.22 8.12 2.36
CA GLY A 143 -0.54 9.35 2.50
C GLY A 143 0.35 10.51 2.95
N SER A 144 0.04 11.71 2.44
CA SER A 144 0.74 12.94 2.83
C SER A 144 0.50 13.31 4.30
N SER A 145 -0.68 12.99 4.83
CA SER A 145 -1.09 13.28 6.19
C SER A 145 -2.02 12.21 6.76
N GLU A 146 -2.28 12.25 8.07
CA GLU A 146 -3.26 11.35 8.69
C GLU A 146 -4.70 11.53 8.17
N ARG A 147 -5.02 12.66 7.53
CA ARG A 147 -6.34 12.90 6.93
C ARG A 147 -6.55 12.07 5.65
N ASP A 148 -5.46 11.63 5.03
CA ASP A 148 -5.48 10.91 3.76
C ASP A 148 -5.70 9.41 3.94
N ARG A 149 -5.87 8.93 5.19
CA ARG A 149 -6.04 7.49 5.50
C ARG A 149 -7.14 6.82 4.68
N TRP A 150 -8.26 7.50 4.45
CA TRP A 150 -9.35 6.94 3.64
C TRP A 150 -8.94 6.78 2.18
N ALA A 151 -8.29 7.80 1.60
CA ALA A 151 -7.79 7.75 0.23
C ALA A 151 -6.72 6.66 0.06
N VAL A 152 -5.78 6.57 1.00
CA VAL A 152 -4.74 5.53 1.04
C VAL A 152 -5.36 4.14 1.13
N THR A 153 -6.33 3.93 2.04
CA THR A 153 -7.03 2.65 2.15
C THR A 153 -7.74 2.29 0.85
N ARG A 154 -8.43 3.23 0.20
CA ARG A 154 -9.10 3.00 -1.08
C ARG A 154 -8.11 2.58 -2.17
N GLN A 155 -6.99 3.30 -2.30
CA GLN A 155 -5.94 2.96 -3.28
C GLN A 155 -5.33 1.58 -3.01
N LEU A 156 -5.12 1.20 -1.75
CA LEU A 156 -4.63 -0.14 -1.42
C LEU A 156 -5.58 -1.24 -1.88
N THR A 157 -6.89 -1.06 -1.68
CA THR A 157 -7.88 -2.02 -2.19
C THR A 157 -7.78 -2.13 -3.70
N GLU A 158 -7.70 -1.01 -4.41
CA GLU A 158 -7.50 -1.02 -5.87
C GLU A 158 -6.20 -1.76 -6.25
N TYR A 159 -5.09 -1.55 -5.54
CA TYR A 159 -3.84 -2.24 -5.84
C TYR A 159 -3.92 -3.74 -5.57
N VAL A 160 -4.61 -4.16 -4.51
CA VAL A 160 -4.83 -5.58 -4.22
C VAL A 160 -5.57 -6.25 -5.37
N ASP A 161 -6.65 -5.62 -5.87
CA ASP A 161 -7.40 -6.13 -7.01
C ASP A 161 -6.55 -6.17 -8.29
N TRP A 162 -5.65 -5.20 -8.45
CA TRP A 162 -4.78 -5.10 -9.64
C TRP A 162 -3.60 -6.07 -9.62
N VAL A 163 -3.02 -6.36 -8.45
CA VAL A 163 -1.95 -7.34 -8.33
C VAL A 163 -2.47 -8.73 -8.72
N GLY A 164 -3.73 -9.05 -8.41
CA GLY A 164 -4.39 -10.26 -8.87
C GLY A 164 -3.58 -11.52 -8.53
N THR A 165 -3.42 -12.41 -9.51
CA THR A 165 -2.70 -13.69 -9.32
C THR A 165 -1.19 -13.52 -9.13
N ARG A 166 -0.61 -12.35 -9.41
CA ARG A 166 0.84 -12.08 -9.24
C ARG A 166 1.30 -12.11 -7.78
N ALA A 167 0.37 -12.16 -6.83
CA ALA A 167 0.70 -12.42 -5.42
C ALA A 167 1.05 -13.89 -5.15
N HIS A 168 0.62 -14.79 -6.05
CA HIS A 168 0.68 -16.26 -6.13
C HIS A 168 0.25 -17.06 -4.89
N GLU A 169 0.39 -16.50 -3.68
CA GLU A 169 0.11 -17.15 -2.39
C GLU A 169 -0.05 -16.12 -1.27
N LYS A 170 0.69 -15.00 -1.33
CA LYS A 170 0.65 -13.99 -0.29
C LYS A 170 1.07 -12.61 -0.75
N LEU A 171 0.19 -11.66 -0.52
CA LEU A 171 0.43 -10.22 -0.65
C LEU A 171 0.23 -9.53 0.70
N LEU A 172 1.14 -8.59 1.01
CA LEU A 172 0.98 -7.64 2.09
C LEU A 172 0.76 -6.24 1.50
N ALA A 173 -0.45 -5.70 1.62
CA ALA A 173 -0.75 -4.32 1.26
C ALA A 173 -0.63 -3.43 2.51
N VAL A 174 0.16 -2.36 2.41
CA VAL A 174 0.52 -1.49 3.55
C VAL A 174 0.14 -0.04 3.24
N GLY A 175 -0.68 0.56 4.10
CA GLY A 175 -0.93 1.99 4.07
C GLY A 175 -0.16 2.70 5.16
N LEU A 176 0.50 3.79 4.82
CA LEU A 176 1.21 4.65 5.76
C LEU A 176 0.63 6.06 5.72
N ALA A 177 0.45 6.68 6.89
CA ALA A 177 -0.01 8.05 7.00
C ALA A 177 0.54 8.66 8.30
N GLY A 178 1.49 9.58 8.18
CA GLY A 178 2.26 10.07 9.34
C GLY A 178 3.04 8.94 10.00
N ASN A 179 2.74 8.65 11.27
CA ASN A 179 3.32 7.54 12.02
C ASN A 179 2.34 6.37 12.20
N LYS A 180 1.26 6.32 11.42
CA LYS A 180 0.30 5.23 11.43
C LYS A 180 0.46 4.32 10.24
N VAL A 181 0.10 3.07 10.47
CA VAL A 181 0.11 2.00 9.47
C VAL A 181 -1.20 1.22 9.50
N ILE A 182 -1.69 0.83 8.34
CA ILE A 182 -2.70 -0.21 8.16
C ILE A 182 -2.10 -1.31 7.28
N MET A 183 -2.49 -2.55 7.52
CA MET A 183 -1.96 -3.70 6.78
C MET A 183 -3.08 -4.67 6.44
N TYR A 184 -3.11 -5.09 5.18
CA TYR A 184 -3.94 -6.17 4.68
C TYR A 184 -3.03 -7.31 4.24
N SER A 185 -3.31 -8.51 4.71
CA SER A 185 -2.67 -9.73 4.24
C SER A 185 -3.68 -10.52 3.43
N ILE A 186 -3.35 -10.75 2.17
CA ILE A 186 -4.15 -11.51 1.22
C ILE A 186 -3.46 -12.86 1.05
N ASN A 187 -4.19 -13.95 1.30
CA ASN A 187 -3.72 -15.31 1.08
C ASN A 187 -4.88 -16.10 0.45
N ASP A 188 -4.64 -16.80 -0.66
CA ASP A 188 -5.65 -17.61 -1.38
C ASP A 188 -7.02 -16.90 -1.49
N ASP A 189 -7.01 -15.67 -2.04
CA ASP A 189 -8.16 -14.77 -2.22
C ASP A 189 -8.85 -14.28 -0.93
N ARG A 190 -8.33 -14.62 0.25
CA ARG A 190 -8.85 -14.13 1.53
C ARG A 190 -8.07 -12.91 2.01
N ILE A 191 -8.77 -11.78 2.07
CA ILE A 191 -8.24 -10.58 2.71
C ILE A 191 -8.44 -10.67 4.22
N SER A 192 -7.34 -10.52 4.95
CA SER A 192 -7.34 -10.39 6.39
C SER A 192 -6.68 -9.07 6.80
N THR A 193 -7.30 -8.34 7.71
CA THR A 193 -6.64 -7.17 8.31
C THR A 193 -5.62 -7.65 9.34
N ARG A 194 -4.41 -7.09 9.31
CA ARG A 194 -3.40 -7.33 10.34
C ARG A 194 -3.46 -6.18 11.35
N GLY A 195 -3.66 -6.51 12.63
CA GLY A 195 -3.82 -5.53 13.71
C GLY A 195 -5.19 -5.59 14.38
N ARG A 196 -5.59 -4.51 15.06
CA ARG A 196 -6.87 -4.43 15.78
C ARG A 196 -8.00 -4.07 14.80
N TYR A 197 -8.68 -5.07 14.24
CA TYR A 197 -9.96 -4.91 13.53
C TYR A 197 -9.93 -3.90 12.36
N GLY A 198 -8.95 -4.00 11.46
CA GLY A 198 -8.86 -3.09 10.31
C GLY A 198 -8.59 -1.62 10.67
N ARG A 199 -8.13 -1.34 11.90
CA ARG A 199 -7.79 0.02 12.32
C ARG A 199 -6.34 0.35 12.01
N TRP A 200 -6.13 1.60 11.61
CA TRP A 200 -4.82 2.23 11.58
C TRP A 200 -4.17 2.18 12.97
N MET A 201 -2.98 1.61 13.06
CA MET A 201 -2.21 1.44 14.29
C MET A 201 -0.92 2.25 14.24
N SER A 202 -0.24 2.39 15.38
CA SER A 202 1.07 3.04 15.39
C SER A 202 2.08 2.19 14.61
N LEU A 203 2.92 2.84 13.80
CA LEU A 203 4.11 2.23 13.21
C LEU A 203 5.08 1.73 14.31
N PHE A 204 5.00 2.35 15.50
CA PHE A 204 5.75 2.03 16.72
C PHE A 204 4.90 1.23 17.71
N ASP A 205 3.96 0.40 17.23
CA ASP A 205 3.19 -0.48 18.11
C ASP A 205 4.15 -1.33 18.98
N PRO A 206 3.88 -1.56 20.28
CA PRO A 206 4.77 -2.32 21.16
C PRO A 206 5.04 -3.77 20.71
N ARG A 207 4.16 -4.34 19.86
CA ARG A 207 4.36 -5.67 19.28
C ARG A 207 5.14 -5.61 17.97
N ALA A 208 5.52 -4.43 17.51
CA ALA A 208 6.24 -4.21 16.25
C ALA A 208 5.59 -4.89 15.03
N LEU A 209 4.24 -4.97 15.00
CA LEU A 209 3.50 -5.77 14.02
C LEU A 209 3.91 -5.48 12.57
N PHE A 210 4.16 -4.22 12.22
CA PHE A 210 4.64 -3.87 10.88
C PHE A 210 5.96 -4.56 10.52
N VAL A 211 6.94 -4.48 11.42
CA VAL A 211 8.26 -5.10 11.24
C VAL A 211 8.14 -6.63 11.24
N GLU A 212 7.29 -7.20 12.09
CA GLU A 212 7.04 -8.64 12.13
C GLU A 212 6.43 -9.17 10.82
N GLU A 213 5.45 -8.47 10.23
CA GLU A 213 4.87 -8.86 8.95
C GLU A 213 5.89 -8.76 7.80
N LEU A 214 6.72 -7.70 7.75
CA LEU A 214 7.80 -7.59 6.77
C LEU A 214 8.82 -8.73 6.92
N ASN A 215 9.20 -9.07 8.16
CA ASN A 215 10.08 -10.22 8.43
C ASN A 215 9.47 -11.53 7.94
N ARG A 216 8.16 -11.73 8.16
CA ARG A 216 7.46 -12.93 7.71
C ARG A 216 7.47 -13.05 6.19
N ILE A 217 7.20 -11.96 5.46
CA ILE A 217 7.28 -11.94 3.99
C ILE A 217 8.69 -12.28 3.52
N ARG A 218 9.72 -11.68 4.13
CA ARG A 218 11.12 -11.97 3.81
C ARG A 218 11.46 -13.45 4.02
N GLN A 219 11.03 -14.05 5.12
CA GLN A 219 11.34 -15.44 5.47
C GLN A 219 10.66 -16.47 4.55
N MET A 220 9.48 -16.16 4.00
CA MET A 220 8.79 -17.07 3.09
C MET A 220 9.62 -17.40 1.85
N SER A 221 10.37 -16.42 1.34
CA SER A 221 11.26 -16.63 0.19
C SER A 221 12.38 -17.63 0.47
N MET A 222 12.95 -17.61 1.68
CA MET A 222 14.10 -18.44 2.05
C MET A 222 13.77 -19.92 2.17
N ASN A 223 12.52 -20.26 2.46
CA ASN A 223 12.10 -21.66 2.63
C ASN A 223 11.72 -22.31 1.29
N ALA A 224 11.42 -21.54 0.25
CA ALA A 224 11.07 -22.06 -1.07
C ALA A 224 12.30 -22.65 -1.80
N ASP A 225 13.49 -22.09 -1.57
CA ASP A 225 14.74 -22.52 -2.21
C ASP A 225 15.37 -23.79 -1.58
N GLY A 226 14.77 -24.31 -0.51
CA GLY A 226 15.29 -25.44 0.27
C GLY A 226 14.72 -26.82 -0.05
N ASN A 227 13.81 -26.92 -1.02
CA ASN A 227 13.15 -28.17 -1.44
C ASN A 227 13.50 -28.57 -2.88
#